data_AF-A0A947QTA8-F1
#
_entry.id   AF-A0A947QTA8-F1
#
_cell.length_a   1.000
_cell.length_b   1.000
_cell.length_c   1.000
_cell.angle_alpha   90.00
_cell.angle_beta   90.00
_cell.angle_gamma   90.00
#
_symmetry.space_group_name_H-M   'P 1'
#
loop_
_entity.id
_entity.type
_entity.pdbx_description
1 polymer ?
#
loop_
_entity_poly.entity_id
_entity_poly.type
_entity_poly.pdbx_seq_one_letter_code
_entity_poly.pdbx_strand_id
1 'polypeptide(L)'
;MKRILLSVVFLLPIFLIFSVGKVDAAPAPWGIAIKEETGECGGYWSGDEFHYYALPSGWEAYYPEYIDGTAIMETPKGDCNFDAGEKACCEELGLSYVAENVAIIEDDPGDDITEDKMGGLYSPILATVIGLACCFVLFAFIAITIFFVVKKKKV
;
A
#
# COMPACT_ATOMS: atom_id res chain seq x y z
N MET A 1 -20.51 -27.68 31.06
CA MET A 1 -19.79 -27.92 29.78
C MET A 1 -20.51 -27.35 28.55
N LYS A 2 -21.75 -27.75 28.20
CA LYS A 2 -22.44 -27.26 26.98
C LYS A 2 -22.59 -25.72 26.84
N ARG A 3 -22.73 -24.99 27.95
CA ARG A 3 -22.83 -23.52 27.94
C ARG A 3 -21.50 -22.83 27.62
N ILE A 4 -20.38 -23.39 28.08
CA ILE A 4 -19.03 -22.84 27.86
C ILE A 4 -18.62 -23.02 26.39
N LEU A 5 -18.91 -24.19 25.81
CA LEU A 5 -18.62 -24.47 24.40
C LEU A 5 -19.35 -23.48 23.47
N LEU A 6 -20.59 -23.12 23.79
CA LEU A 6 -21.37 -22.18 22.99
C LEU A 6 -20.78 -20.75 23.00
N SER A 7 -20.28 -20.30 24.16
CA SER A 7 -19.68 -18.98 24.31
C SER A 7 -18.34 -18.86 23.57
N VAL A 8 -17.51 -19.92 23.59
CA VAL A 8 -16.23 -19.94 22.86
C VAL A 8 -16.45 -19.86 21.35
N VAL A 9 -17.42 -20.61 20.82
CA VAL A 9 -17.75 -20.58 19.38
C VAL A 9 -18.25 -19.20 18.94
N PHE A 10 -18.90 -18.46 19.83
CA PHE A 10 -19.43 -17.13 19.53
C PHE A 10 -18.38 -16.01 19.54
N LEU A 11 -17.41 -16.11 20.45
CA LEU A 11 -16.38 -15.07 20.63
C LEU A 11 -15.22 -15.23 19.64
N LEU A 12 -14.97 -16.44 19.13
CA LEU A 12 -13.92 -16.73 18.17
C LEU A 12 -13.99 -15.87 16.89
N PRO A 13 -15.12 -15.75 16.17
CA PRO A 13 -15.18 -14.92 14.96
C PRO A 13 -15.00 -13.44 15.25
N ILE A 14 -15.46 -12.94 16.40
CA ILE A 14 -15.24 -11.54 16.80
C ILE A 14 -13.73 -11.29 16.99
N PHE A 15 -13.03 -12.20 17.67
CA PHE A 15 -11.59 -12.11 17.85
C PHE A 15 -10.83 -12.19 16.51
N LEU A 16 -11.32 -13.00 15.55
CA LEU A 16 -10.76 -13.10 14.20
C LEU A 16 -10.96 -11.81 13.37
N ILE A 17 -12.07 -11.10 13.55
CA ILE A 17 -12.31 -9.80 12.88
C ILE A 17 -11.42 -8.69 13.46
N PHE A 18 -11.06 -8.74 14.75
CA PHE A 18 -10.09 -7.80 15.32
C PHE A 18 -8.63 -8.17 15.01
N SER A 19 -8.39 -9.31 14.34
CA SER A 19 -7.06 -9.76 13.94
C SER A 19 -6.84 -9.74 12.41
N VAL A 20 -7.70 -9.08 11.64
CA VAL A 20 -7.27 -8.57 10.32
C VAL A 20 -6.11 -7.62 10.59
N GLY A 21 -4.91 -8.09 10.24
CA GLY A 21 -3.66 -7.42 10.54
C GLY A 21 -3.58 -6.03 9.91
N LYS A 22 -2.63 -5.25 10.39
CA LYS A 22 -2.17 -4.07 9.66
C LYS A 22 -1.73 -4.53 8.29
N VAL A 23 -2.31 -3.96 7.24
CA VAL A 23 -1.72 -4.07 5.90
C VAL A 23 -0.50 -3.17 5.97
N ASP A 24 0.67 -3.78 6.14
CA ASP A 24 1.91 -3.05 6.00
C ASP A 24 2.01 -2.65 4.53
N ALA A 25 1.99 -1.35 4.26
CA ALA A 25 2.31 -0.82 2.95
C ALA A 25 3.75 -1.27 2.62
N ALA A 26 3.98 -1.80 1.42
CA ALA A 26 5.31 -2.06 0.90
C ALA A 26 5.72 -0.83 0.07
N PRO A 27 6.35 0.19 0.70
CA PRO A 27 6.77 1.37 -0.04
C PRO A 27 7.73 0.97 -1.16
N ALA A 28 7.58 1.61 -2.33
CA ALA A 28 8.56 1.46 -3.39
C ALA A 28 9.95 1.91 -2.88
N PRO A 29 11.04 1.33 -3.42
CA PRO A 29 12.38 1.77 -3.06
C PRO A 29 12.56 3.26 -3.38
N TRP A 30 13.31 3.96 -2.53
CA TRP A 30 13.83 5.28 -2.85
C TRP A 30 14.99 5.15 -3.84
N GLY A 31 15.08 6.09 -4.77
CA GLY A 31 16.14 6.14 -5.76
C GLY A 31 16.43 7.58 -6.18
N ILE A 32 17.03 7.73 -7.35
CA ILE A 32 17.19 9.03 -8.01
C ILE A 32 16.46 9.03 -9.33
N ALA A 33 16.23 10.22 -9.87
CA ALA A 33 15.93 10.39 -11.27
C ALA A 33 16.93 11.34 -11.92
N ILE A 34 17.26 11.07 -13.17
CA ILE A 34 18.23 11.84 -13.96
C ILE A 34 17.54 12.41 -15.19
N LYS A 35 17.82 13.68 -15.49
CA LYS A 35 17.45 14.32 -16.75
C LYS A 35 18.69 14.55 -17.58
N GLU A 36 18.93 13.64 -18.53
CA GLU A 36 20.21 13.60 -19.26
C GLU A 36 20.50 14.88 -20.06
N GLU A 37 19.46 15.50 -20.63
CA GLU A 37 19.59 16.70 -21.47
C GLU A 37 20.16 17.90 -20.71
N THR A 38 19.80 18.05 -19.43
CA THR A 38 20.19 19.20 -18.60
C THR A 38 21.31 18.87 -17.62
N GLY A 39 21.62 17.59 -17.42
CA GLY A 39 22.58 17.16 -16.39
C GLY A 39 22.05 17.38 -14.98
N GLU A 40 20.73 17.32 -14.80
CA GLU A 40 20.05 17.44 -13.51
C GLU A 40 19.78 16.07 -12.91
N CYS A 41 19.79 16.01 -11.58
CA CYS A 41 19.56 14.82 -10.78
C CYS A 41 18.78 15.19 -9.52
N GLY A 42 17.92 14.31 -9.03
CA GLY A 42 17.20 14.52 -7.78
C GLY A 42 16.67 13.21 -7.24
N GLY A 43 16.24 13.20 -5.98
CA GLY A 43 15.63 12.01 -5.41
C GLY A 43 14.31 11.66 -6.09
N TYR A 44 13.95 10.39 -6.09
CA TYR A 44 12.70 9.90 -6.65
C TYR A 44 12.11 8.77 -5.81
N TRP A 45 10.81 8.89 -5.55
CA TRP A 45 10.00 7.84 -4.94
C TRP A 45 8.74 7.66 -5.75
N SER A 46 8.55 6.47 -6.34
CA SER A 46 7.40 6.16 -7.18
C SER A 46 6.10 5.99 -6.40
N GLY A 47 6.18 5.91 -5.07
CA GLY A 47 5.03 5.83 -4.16
C GLY A 47 4.87 4.47 -3.48
N ASP A 48 3.63 4.13 -3.13
CA ASP A 48 3.22 2.91 -2.44
C ASP A 48 1.91 2.37 -3.02
N GLU A 49 1.27 1.39 -2.35
CA GLU A 49 -0.02 0.84 -2.81
C GLU A 49 -1.18 1.84 -2.82
N PHE A 50 -1.00 3.03 -2.25
CA PHE A 50 -2.03 4.06 -2.09
C PHE A 50 -1.71 5.34 -2.87
N HIS A 51 -0.44 5.64 -3.12
CA HIS A 51 0.00 6.84 -3.82
C HIS A 51 0.96 6.48 -4.94
N TYR A 52 0.79 7.12 -6.10
CA TYR A 52 1.70 7.00 -7.24
C TYR A 52 2.24 8.39 -7.60
N TYR A 53 3.55 8.48 -7.85
CA TYR A 53 4.18 9.71 -8.30
C TYR A 53 4.87 9.49 -9.64
N ALA A 54 4.50 10.29 -10.63
CA ALA A 54 5.08 10.23 -11.95
C ALA A 54 6.31 11.14 -12.05
N LEU A 55 7.24 10.75 -12.92
CA LEU A 55 8.34 11.63 -13.29
C LEU A 55 7.90 12.62 -14.38
N PRO A 56 8.35 13.88 -14.34
CA PRO A 56 8.15 14.80 -15.45
C PRO A 56 8.82 14.28 -16.74
N SER A 57 8.34 14.74 -17.90
CA SER A 57 8.92 14.34 -19.19
C SER A 57 10.43 14.60 -19.26
N GLY A 58 11.17 13.59 -19.75
CA GLY A 58 12.62 13.64 -19.94
C GLY A 58 13.44 13.22 -18.71
N TRP A 59 12.78 12.87 -17.59
CA TRP A 59 13.42 12.25 -16.44
C TRP A 59 13.34 10.73 -16.52
N GLU A 60 14.39 10.05 -16.07
CA GLU A 60 14.45 8.59 -15.98
C GLU A 60 14.82 8.18 -14.55
N ALA A 61 14.13 7.16 -14.01
CA ALA A 61 14.31 6.67 -12.65
C ALA A 61 15.41 5.60 -12.57
N TYR A 62 16.20 5.64 -11.50
CA TYR A 62 17.19 4.63 -11.16
C TYR A 62 17.06 4.27 -9.68
N TYR A 63 17.16 2.98 -9.38
CA TYR A 63 17.02 2.45 -8.02
C TYR A 63 18.27 1.66 -7.64
N PRO A 64 18.67 1.69 -6.36
CA PRO A 64 19.86 0.98 -5.94
C PRO A 64 19.62 -0.53 -5.87
N GLU A 65 20.65 -1.29 -6.21
CA GLU A 65 20.76 -2.71 -5.91
C GLU A 65 21.67 -2.91 -4.69
N TYR A 66 21.30 -3.87 -3.83
CA TYR A 66 22.11 -4.18 -2.65
C TYR A 66 23.14 -5.26 -3.01
N ILE A 67 24.41 -4.86 -3.13
CA ILE A 67 25.55 -5.75 -3.38
C ILE A 67 26.40 -5.77 -2.10
N ASP A 68 26.52 -6.95 -1.48
CA ASP A 68 27.27 -7.15 -0.23
C ASP A 68 26.85 -6.19 0.92
N GLY A 69 25.59 -5.76 0.92
CA GLY A 69 25.02 -4.86 1.93
C GLY A 69 25.22 -3.37 1.66
N THR A 70 25.84 -3.01 0.53
CA THR A 70 25.98 -1.63 0.06
C THR A 70 24.95 -1.36 -1.04
N ALA A 71 24.26 -0.22 -0.96
CA ALA A 71 23.34 0.23 -2.00
C ALA A 71 24.14 0.85 -3.17
N ILE A 72 24.29 0.11 -4.26
CA ILE A 72 24.98 0.57 -5.48
C ILE A 72 23.94 0.88 -6.55
N MET A 73 24.10 2.00 -7.24
CA MET A 73 23.21 2.40 -8.32
C MET A 73 23.99 2.53 -9.63
N GLU A 74 23.58 1.77 -10.63
CA GLU A 74 24.15 1.80 -11.98
C GLU A 74 23.32 2.74 -12.87
N THR A 75 23.99 3.69 -13.53
CA THR A 75 23.33 4.66 -14.41
C THR A 75 24.12 4.83 -15.72
N PRO A 76 23.53 5.41 -16.78
CA PRO A 76 24.28 5.76 -18.00
C PRO A 76 25.44 6.74 -17.78
N LYS A 77 25.47 7.47 -16.65
CA LYS A 77 26.54 8.42 -16.29
C LYS A 77 27.67 7.77 -15.49
N GLY A 78 27.49 6.53 -15.04
CA GLY A 78 28.39 5.79 -14.17
C GLY A 78 27.65 5.23 -12.97
N ASP A 79 28.43 4.69 -12.03
CA ASP A 79 27.91 4.06 -10.82
C ASP A 79 28.15 4.99 -9.63
N CYS A 80 27.25 4.95 -8.64
CA CYS A 80 27.39 5.71 -7.40
C CYS A 80 27.05 4.85 -6.17
N ASN A 81 27.56 5.28 -5.01
CA ASN A 81 27.15 4.70 -3.72
C ASN A 81 25.95 5.46 -3.13
N PHE A 82 24.80 4.80 -3.09
CA PHE A 82 23.55 5.37 -2.60
C PHE A 82 23.44 5.37 -1.06
N ASP A 83 24.31 4.66 -0.34
CA ASP A 83 24.31 4.68 1.14
C ASP A 83 24.55 6.09 1.72
N ALA A 84 25.18 6.97 0.94
CA ALA A 84 25.42 8.37 1.30
C ALA A 84 24.22 9.30 0.99
N GLY A 85 23.14 8.76 0.40
CA GLY A 85 21.94 9.49 0.01
C GLY A 85 21.95 10.01 -1.43
N GLU A 86 20.78 10.46 -1.88
CA GLU A 86 20.48 10.88 -3.26
C GLU A 86 21.41 12.00 -3.71
N LYS A 87 21.60 13.02 -2.86
CA LYS A 87 22.44 14.17 -3.16
C LYS A 87 23.90 13.78 -3.38
N ALA A 88 24.45 12.92 -2.53
CA ALA A 88 25.84 12.49 -2.63
C ALA A 88 26.06 11.66 -3.90
N CYS A 89 25.13 10.76 -4.22
CA CYS A 89 25.15 10.01 -5.48
C CYS A 89 25.09 10.94 -6.71
N CYS A 90 24.18 11.93 -6.74
CA CYS A 90 24.12 12.90 -7.83
C CYS A 90 25.44 13.67 -8.01
N GLU A 91 26.09 14.07 -6.92
CA GLU A 91 27.39 14.76 -6.93
C GLU A 91 28.52 13.84 -7.43
N GLU A 92 28.53 12.56 -7.05
CA GLU A 92 29.49 11.54 -7.52
C GLU A 92 29.38 11.31 -9.04
N LEU A 93 28.15 11.30 -9.56
CA LEU A 93 27.88 11.21 -11.00
C LEU A 93 28.18 12.53 -11.78
N GLY A 94 28.58 13.59 -11.08
CA GLY A 94 28.86 14.90 -11.68
C GLY A 94 27.62 15.63 -12.19
N LEU A 95 26.45 15.37 -11.61
CA LEU A 95 25.16 15.96 -11.96
C LEU A 95 24.76 17.06 -10.94
N SER A 96 23.91 17.99 -11.38
CA SER A 96 23.38 19.04 -10.51
C SER A 96 22.19 18.53 -9.71
N TYR A 97 22.30 18.46 -8.38
CA TYR A 97 21.20 18.07 -7.51
C TYR A 97 20.15 19.18 -7.38
N VAL A 98 18.89 18.91 -7.77
CA VAL A 98 17.83 19.94 -7.83
C VAL A 98 16.76 19.82 -6.75
N ALA A 99 16.43 18.62 -6.29
CA ALA A 99 15.37 18.40 -5.30
C ALA A 99 15.48 17.02 -4.61
N GLU A 100 14.88 16.92 -3.42
CA GLU A 100 14.72 15.67 -2.67
C GLU A 100 13.71 14.72 -3.31
N ASN A 101 12.66 15.25 -3.94
CA ASN A 101 11.76 14.47 -4.77
C ASN A 101 11.42 15.27 -6.02
N VAL A 102 11.84 14.78 -7.19
CA VAL A 102 11.49 15.40 -8.49
C VAL A 102 10.17 14.89 -9.06
N ALA A 103 9.56 13.90 -8.39
CA ALA A 103 8.27 13.40 -8.81
C ALA A 103 7.19 14.49 -8.68
N ILE A 104 6.28 14.48 -9.64
CA ILE A 104 5.06 15.26 -9.58
C ILE A 104 3.92 14.33 -9.16
N ILE A 105 3.04 14.86 -8.32
CA ILE A 105 1.71 14.28 -8.23
C ILE A 105 1.08 14.60 -9.58
N GLU A 106 0.77 13.58 -10.38
CA GLU A 106 -0.12 13.79 -11.51
C GLU A 106 -1.49 14.13 -10.93
N ASP A 107 -1.68 15.42 -10.62
CA ASP A 107 -3.00 16.02 -10.57
C ASP A 107 -3.55 15.86 -11.99
N ASP A 108 -4.31 14.79 -12.22
CA ASP A 108 -4.83 14.38 -13.52
C ASP A 108 -5.20 15.61 -14.38
N PRO A 109 -4.35 15.99 -15.36
CA PRO A 109 -4.44 17.29 -15.99
C PRO A 109 -5.56 17.26 -17.03
N GLY A 110 -6.79 17.42 -16.56
CA GLY A 110 -7.90 17.89 -17.38
C GLY A 110 -9.00 16.88 -17.67
N ASP A 111 -9.21 15.89 -16.81
CA ASP A 111 -10.52 15.26 -16.76
C ASP A 111 -11.26 15.83 -15.54
N ASP A 112 -12.45 16.37 -15.79
CA ASP A 112 -13.46 16.73 -14.79
C ASP A 112 -13.97 15.40 -14.21
N ILE A 113 -13.07 14.66 -13.56
CA ILE A 113 -13.32 13.35 -12.98
C ILE A 113 -14.11 13.61 -11.71
N THR A 114 -15.43 13.74 -11.89
CA THR A 114 -16.40 13.22 -10.94
C THR A 114 -15.80 11.98 -10.26
N GLU A 115 -15.74 11.96 -8.92
CA GLU A 115 -15.14 10.98 -7.99
C GLU A 115 -15.35 9.46 -8.27
N ASP A 116 -15.93 9.07 -9.40
CA ASP A 116 -16.43 7.74 -9.70
C ASP A 116 -15.42 6.75 -10.32
N LYS A 117 -14.22 7.14 -10.74
CA LYS A 117 -13.38 6.26 -11.60
C LYS A 117 -12.08 5.69 -11.04
N MET A 118 -11.57 6.10 -9.87
CA MET A 118 -10.36 5.50 -9.28
C MET A 118 -10.57 4.69 -7.98
N GLY A 119 -11.83 4.38 -7.60
CA GLY A 119 -12.14 3.65 -6.36
C GLY A 119 -12.99 2.37 -6.50
N GLY A 120 -13.12 1.83 -7.71
CA GLY A 120 -14.22 0.94 -8.11
C GLY A 120 -14.37 -0.44 -7.43
N LEU A 121 -13.53 -0.84 -6.47
CA LEU A 121 -13.78 -2.08 -5.73
C LEU A 121 -13.45 -2.07 -4.23
N TYR A 122 -12.86 -1.00 -3.71
CA TYR A 122 -12.55 -0.88 -2.28
C TYR A 122 -12.89 0.53 -1.77
N SER A 123 -14.12 0.98 -2.02
CA SER A 123 -14.67 2.03 -1.17
C SER A 123 -14.72 1.49 0.27
N PRO A 124 -14.23 2.23 1.28
CA PRO A 124 -14.36 1.82 2.68
C PRO A 124 -15.84 1.60 3.06
N ILE A 125 -16.77 2.27 2.36
CA ILE A 125 -18.21 2.05 2.49
C ILE A 125 -18.60 0.66 1.98
N LEU A 126 -18.09 0.23 0.82
CA LEU A 126 -18.37 -1.11 0.29
C LEU A 126 -17.79 -2.21 1.20
N ALA A 127 -16.57 -2.03 1.70
CA ALA A 127 -15.94 -2.95 2.64
C ALA A 127 -16.74 -3.06 3.96
N THR A 128 -17.23 -1.94 4.48
CA THR A 128 -18.07 -1.93 5.70
C THR A 128 -19.45 -2.55 5.45
N VAL A 129 -20.08 -2.30 4.31
CA VAL A 129 -21.37 -2.92 3.94
C VAL A 129 -21.24 -4.43 3.80
N ILE A 130 -20.19 -4.92 3.12
CA ILE A 130 -19.92 -6.36 2.99
C ILE A 130 -19.64 -6.97 4.37
N GLY A 131 -18.85 -6.30 5.20
CA GLY A 131 -18.58 -6.73 6.58
C GLY A 131 -19.85 -6.86 7.42
N LEU A 132 -20.73 -5.85 7.37
CA LEU A 132 -22.02 -5.87 8.07
C LEU A 132 -22.94 -6.98 7.55
N ALA A 133 -23.04 -7.16 6.24
CA ALA A 133 -23.85 -8.21 5.63
C ALA A 133 -23.39 -9.60 6.09
N CYS A 134 -22.08 -9.86 6.10
CA CYS A 134 -21.50 -11.10 6.62
C CYS A 134 -21.83 -11.32 8.10
N CYS A 135 -21.76 -10.26 8.93
CA CYS A 135 -22.16 -10.32 10.34
C CYS A 135 -23.63 -10.69 10.51
N PHE A 136 -24.56 -10.07 9.76
CA PHE A 136 -25.99 -10.38 9.83
C PHE A 136 -26.31 -11.82 9.45
N VAL A 137 -25.68 -12.34 8.39
CA VAL A 137 -25.83 -13.74 7.98
C VAL A 137 -25.37 -14.69 9.09
N LEU A 138 -24.23 -14.39 9.72
CA LEU A 138 -23.69 -15.19 10.83
C LEU A 138 -24.64 -15.20 12.04
N PHE A 139 -25.19 -14.03 12.42
CA PHE A 139 -26.19 -13.93 13.48
C PHE A 139 -27.48 -14.72 13.17
N ALA A 140 -27.94 -14.73 11.92
CA ALA A 140 -29.10 -15.50 11.51
C ALA A 140 -28.88 -17.02 11.68
N PHE A 141 -27.73 -17.54 11.25
CA PHE A 141 -27.38 -18.96 11.43
C PHE A 141 -27.29 -19.36 12.91
N ILE A 142 -26.72 -18.50 13.73
CA ILE A 142 -26.69 -18.63 15.18
C ILE A 142 -28.11 -18.74 15.76
N ALA A 143 -29.01 -17.83 15.39
CA ALA A 143 -30.36 -17.77 15.94
C ALA A 143 -31.16 -19.02 15.58
N ILE A 144 -31.03 -19.49 14.34
CA ILE A 144 -31.62 -20.74 13.84
C ILE A 144 -31.11 -21.93 14.66
N THR A 145 -29.80 -22.01 14.89
CA THR A 145 -29.18 -23.11 15.64
C THR A 145 -29.70 -23.14 17.09
N ILE A 146 -29.79 -21.99 17.75
CA ILE A 146 -30.35 -21.87 19.11
C ILE A 146 -31.82 -22.32 19.13
N PHE A 147 -32.62 -21.88 18.16
CA PHE A 147 -34.03 -22.26 18.06
C PHE A 147 -34.23 -23.78 17.99
N PHE A 148 -33.47 -24.48 17.14
CA PHE A 148 -33.55 -25.94 17.03
C PHE A 148 -33.11 -26.66 18.32
N VAL A 149 -32.06 -26.18 18.98
CA VAL A 149 -31.58 -26.76 20.25
C VAL A 149 -32.62 -26.60 21.36
N VAL A 150 -33.27 -25.43 21.45
CA VAL A 150 -34.31 -25.17 22.46
C VAL A 150 -35.55 -26.00 22.20
N LYS A 151 -35.99 -26.10 20.92
CA LYS A 151 -37.18 -26.89 20.55
C LYS A 151 -37.00 -28.38 20.89
N LYS A 152 -35.81 -28.95 20.64
CA LYS A 152 -35.50 -30.36 20.94
C LYS A 152 -35.53 -30.70 22.44
N LYS A 153 -35.39 -29.71 23.33
CA LYS A 153 -35.42 -29.91 24.79
C LYS A 153 -36.83 -29.95 25.41
N LYS A 154 -37.85 -29.53 24.66
CA LYS A 154 -39.25 -29.49 25.13
C LYS A 154 -40.08 -30.72 24.70
N VAL A 155 -39.45 -31.67 24.01
CA VAL A 155 -40.00 -32.98 23.64
C VAL A 155 -39.27 -34.04 24.47
#